data_AF-A0A4R2CPW9-F1
#
_entry.id   AF-A0A4R2CPW9-F1
#
_cell.length_a   1.000
_cell.length_b   1.000
_cell.length_c   1.000
_cell.angle_alpha   90.00
_cell.angle_beta   90.00
_cell.angle_gamma   90.00
#
_symmetry.space_group_name_H-M   'P 1'
#
loop_
_entity.id
_entity.type
_entity.pdbx_description
1 polymer ?
#
loop_
_entity_poly.entity_id
_entity_poly.type
_entity_poly.pdbx_seq_one_letter_code
_entity_poly.pdbx_strand_id
1 'polypeptide(L)'
;MTATLSLALLERAYGRAFNATQKTNAQSVIDALTIYGERFGLLQPHRLVQYLAQIMHESGGFVWDREIWGPTAAQKRYEGRKDLGNTQKGDGSKYRGRGPIQVTGRANYREFSKWAKAFDPTAPNFEAAPDKINSDPWEGLSPIWYWSTRDLNRYADRGDIENVTRKINGGLNGYADRLRYYDRLALAFLGYAVNEMPKFQKAAGLKDVSGTSGPLTRAALHAALLKLTAPQRLSDQVATAPVVEEVSVEVKVPVPVEKPVVPETVEKAVKKQTNGGSWLIGAAGAAGTAMTGAFGANWQTIVAVGGVAIVALLLLFIMRRQIITAVKEIRGEVEQ
;
A
#
# COMPACT_ATOMS: atom_id res chain seq x y z
N MET A 1 16.52 17.86 -19.70
CA MET A 1 17.42 17.12 -18.80
C MET A 1 16.60 16.08 -18.07
N THR A 2 16.88 14.80 -18.27
CA THR A 2 16.30 13.70 -17.48
C THR A 2 16.79 13.84 -16.05
N ALA A 3 15.89 13.84 -15.06
CA ALA A 3 16.31 13.97 -13.67
C ALA A 3 17.10 12.73 -13.23
N THR A 4 18.30 12.93 -12.68
CA THR A 4 19.14 11.87 -12.12
C THR A 4 18.77 11.63 -10.66
N LEU A 5 18.80 10.37 -10.22
CA LEU A 5 18.62 10.01 -8.82
C LEU A 5 19.66 10.75 -7.96
N SER A 6 19.19 11.43 -6.92
CA SER A 6 20.01 12.19 -5.97
C SER A 6 19.23 12.40 -4.67
N LEU A 7 19.93 12.78 -3.59
CA LEU A 7 19.27 13.19 -2.34
C LEU A 7 18.26 14.31 -2.57
N ALA A 8 18.62 15.32 -3.37
CA ALA A 8 17.74 16.44 -3.67
C ALA A 8 16.44 16.00 -4.39
N LEU A 9 16.51 14.99 -5.27
CA LEU A 9 15.33 14.42 -5.91
C LEU A 9 14.45 13.69 -4.89
N LEU A 10 15.04 12.89 -4.00
CA LEU A 10 14.31 12.17 -2.96
C LEU A 10 13.67 13.11 -1.94
N GLU A 11 14.37 14.17 -1.51
CA GLU A 11 13.85 15.22 -0.62
C GLU A 11 12.68 15.97 -1.28
N ARG A 12 12.79 16.29 -2.57
CA ARG A 12 11.70 16.89 -3.35
C ARG A 12 10.47 15.99 -3.36
N ALA A 13 10.64 14.70 -3.67
CA ALA A 13 9.55 13.73 -3.64
C ALA A 13 8.97 13.53 -2.23
N TYR A 14 9.80 13.56 -1.19
CA TYR A 14 9.37 13.51 0.20
C TYR A 14 8.59 14.77 0.62
N GLY A 15 8.88 15.91 -0.01
CA GLY A 15 8.22 17.20 0.20
C GLY A 15 8.86 18.06 1.28
N ARG A 16 10.02 17.66 1.81
CA ARG A 16 10.85 18.43 2.75
C ARG A 16 12.27 17.88 2.78
N ALA A 17 13.20 18.67 3.31
CA ALA A 17 14.57 18.23 3.51
C ALA A 17 14.65 17.04 4.49
N PHE A 18 15.59 16.14 4.24
CA PHE A 18 15.92 15.03 5.11
C PHE A 18 16.77 15.49 6.29
N ASN A 19 16.57 14.88 7.45
CA ASN A 19 17.52 15.00 8.55
C ASN A 19 18.80 14.17 8.28
N ALA A 20 19.80 14.25 9.17
CA ALA A 20 21.09 13.57 8.97
C ALA A 20 20.95 12.04 8.85
N THR A 21 20.08 11.41 9.64
CA THR A 21 19.82 9.97 9.58
C THR A 21 19.18 9.58 8.26
N GLN A 22 18.14 10.31 7.83
CA GLN A 22 17.48 10.08 6.55
C GLN A 22 18.44 10.24 5.38
N LYS A 23 19.33 11.24 5.42
CA LYS A 23 20.36 11.43 4.39
C LYS A 23 21.31 10.24 4.31
N THR A 24 21.77 9.74 5.45
CA THR A 24 22.66 8.56 5.51
C THR A 24 21.96 7.33 4.92
N ASN A 25 20.78 6.99 5.42
CA ASN A 25 20.02 5.81 4.96
C ASN A 25 19.63 5.90 3.47
N ALA A 26 19.26 7.09 3.00
CA ALA A 26 18.97 7.32 1.58
C ALA A 26 20.24 7.23 0.72
N GLN A 27 21.38 7.70 1.23
CA GLN A 27 22.66 7.63 0.52
C GLN A 27 23.09 6.18 0.30
N SER A 28 22.93 5.30 1.29
CA SER A 28 23.19 3.85 1.15
C SER A 28 22.46 3.27 -0.07
N VAL A 29 21.18 3.64 -0.26
CA VAL A 29 20.35 3.19 -1.39
C VAL A 29 20.81 3.82 -2.72
N ILE A 30 21.15 5.11 -2.71
CA ILE A 30 21.67 5.81 -3.91
C ILE A 30 22.98 5.19 -4.37
N ASP A 31 23.91 4.92 -3.45
CA ASP A 31 25.22 4.36 -3.77
C ASP A 31 25.08 2.94 -4.33
N ALA A 32 24.25 2.10 -3.72
CA ALA A 32 23.98 0.77 -4.25
C ALA A 32 23.32 0.81 -5.64
N LEU A 33 22.37 1.72 -5.88
CA LEU A 33 21.77 1.88 -7.21
C LEU A 33 22.77 2.45 -8.23
N THR A 34 23.65 3.35 -7.82
CA THR A 34 24.68 3.93 -8.69
C THR A 34 25.67 2.87 -9.16
N ILE A 35 26.11 2.01 -8.25
CA ILE A 35 27.12 0.99 -8.56
C ILE A 35 26.48 -0.25 -9.22
N TYR A 36 25.29 -0.65 -8.78
CA TYR A 36 24.71 -1.97 -9.14
C TYR A 36 23.38 -1.89 -9.90
N GLY A 37 22.74 -0.72 -9.96
CA GLY A 37 21.41 -0.59 -10.52
C GLY A 37 21.31 -1.04 -11.98
N GLU A 38 22.35 -0.82 -12.80
CA GLU A 38 22.32 -1.24 -14.21
C GLU A 38 22.24 -2.76 -14.33
N ARG A 39 23.03 -3.49 -13.54
CA ARG A 39 23.05 -4.96 -13.50
C ARG A 39 21.69 -5.56 -13.19
N PHE A 40 20.86 -4.87 -12.40
CA PHE A 40 19.53 -5.33 -12.01
C PHE A 40 18.38 -4.64 -12.77
N GLY A 41 18.71 -3.84 -13.80
CA GLY A 41 17.71 -3.13 -14.61
C GLY A 41 16.97 -2.02 -13.86
N LEU A 42 17.51 -1.53 -12.74
CA LEU A 42 16.91 -0.54 -11.85
C LEU A 42 17.28 0.91 -12.18
N LEU A 43 18.03 1.17 -13.26
CA LEU A 43 18.30 2.54 -13.74
C LEU A 43 17.21 3.09 -14.65
N GLN A 44 16.24 2.27 -15.04
CA GLN A 44 15.14 2.70 -15.92
C GLN A 44 14.10 3.46 -15.07
N PRO A 45 13.74 4.71 -15.40
CA PRO A 45 12.88 5.54 -14.55
C PRO A 45 11.56 4.90 -14.12
N HIS A 46 10.89 4.17 -15.02
CA HIS A 46 9.63 3.50 -14.71
C HIS A 46 9.78 2.38 -13.65
N ARG A 47 10.89 1.65 -13.67
CA ARG A 47 11.23 0.66 -12.62
C ARG A 47 11.72 1.33 -11.35
N LEU A 48 12.60 2.31 -11.49
CA LEU A 48 13.23 2.99 -10.37
C LEU A 48 12.21 3.70 -9.48
N VAL A 49 11.23 4.39 -10.09
CA VAL A 49 10.14 5.05 -9.36
C VAL A 49 9.30 4.04 -8.57
N GLN A 50 8.97 2.89 -9.16
CA GLN A 50 8.24 1.81 -8.48
C GLN A 50 9.05 1.25 -7.30
N TYR A 51 10.34 0.97 -7.52
CA TYR A 51 11.26 0.50 -6.50
C TYR A 51 11.35 1.49 -5.33
N LEU A 52 11.66 2.76 -5.62
CA LEU A 52 11.84 3.80 -4.60
C LEU A 52 10.56 4.06 -3.80
N ALA A 53 9.39 3.99 -4.43
CA ALA A 53 8.12 4.17 -3.73
C ALA A 53 7.92 3.13 -2.63
N GLN A 54 8.31 1.88 -2.88
CA GLN A 54 8.27 0.81 -1.89
C GLN A 54 9.30 1.05 -0.77
N ILE A 55 10.54 1.40 -1.14
CA ILE A 55 11.61 1.63 -0.15
C ILE A 55 11.29 2.82 0.75
N MET A 56 10.78 3.91 0.19
CA MET A 56 10.33 5.06 0.97
C MET A 56 9.19 4.70 1.91
N HIS A 57 8.27 3.82 1.52
CA HIS A 57 7.23 3.36 2.43
C HIS A 57 7.80 2.48 3.57
N GLU A 58 8.55 1.43 3.23
CA GLU A 58 9.06 0.44 4.21
C GLU A 58 10.00 1.06 5.24
N SER A 59 10.75 2.11 4.87
CA SER A 59 11.68 2.82 5.75
C SER A 59 11.09 4.08 6.41
N GLY A 60 9.80 4.38 6.18
CA GLY A 60 9.17 5.61 6.68
C GLY A 60 9.77 6.90 6.10
N GLY A 61 10.21 6.86 4.84
CA GLY A 61 10.93 7.93 4.16
C GLY A 61 12.39 7.99 4.59
N PHE A 62 13.05 6.83 4.67
CA PHE A 62 14.44 6.64 5.13
C PHE A 62 14.68 7.00 6.59
N VAL A 63 13.64 7.14 7.41
CA VAL A 63 13.79 7.42 8.85
C VAL A 63 14.36 6.21 9.58
N TRP A 64 13.95 5.00 9.18
CA TRP A 64 14.31 3.76 9.85
C TRP A 64 15.09 2.82 8.91
N ASP A 65 16.29 2.44 9.34
CA ASP A 65 17.09 1.36 8.75
C ASP A 65 16.91 0.04 9.49
N ARG A 66 16.29 0.07 10.67
CA ARG A 66 16.05 -1.12 11.50
C ARG A 66 14.77 -0.95 12.27
N GLU A 67 14.14 -2.08 12.56
CA GLU A 67 12.99 -2.11 13.41
C GLU A 67 13.37 -1.70 14.84
N ILE A 68 12.64 -0.74 15.40
CA ILE A 68 12.74 -0.39 16.82
C ILE A 68 12.20 -1.57 17.62
N TRP A 69 13.11 -2.25 18.32
CA TRP A 69 12.75 -3.43 19.09
C TRP A 69 12.30 -3.03 20.50
N GLY A 70 11.02 -3.26 20.79
CA GLY A 70 10.41 -3.10 22.10
C GLY A 70 9.15 -3.96 22.10
N PRO A 71 9.25 -5.24 22.53
CA PRO A 71 8.44 -6.33 21.97
C PRO A 71 6.95 -6.02 22.01
N THR A 72 6.43 -5.59 20.86
CA THR A 72 4.99 -5.43 20.63
C THR A 72 4.32 -6.79 20.50
N ALA A 73 2.99 -6.83 20.56
CA ALA A 73 2.24 -8.05 20.25
C ALA A 73 2.61 -8.61 18.86
N ALA A 74 2.92 -7.75 17.89
CA ALA A 74 3.36 -8.17 16.57
C ALA A 74 4.78 -8.76 16.57
N GLN A 75 5.74 -8.09 17.22
CA GLN A 75 7.14 -8.53 17.32
C GLN A 75 7.30 -9.86 18.06
N LYS A 76 6.50 -10.07 19.11
CA LYS A 76 6.45 -11.35 19.83
C LYS A 76 6.08 -12.51 18.91
N ARG A 77 5.28 -12.27 17.87
CA ARG A 77 4.92 -13.31 16.91
C ARG A 77 6.09 -13.77 16.05
N TYR A 78 7.20 -13.03 15.96
CA TYR A 78 8.37 -13.47 15.19
C TYR A 78 9.03 -14.71 15.77
N GLU A 79 8.95 -14.90 17.08
CA GLU A 79 9.52 -16.05 17.77
C GLU A 79 8.79 -17.33 17.35
N GLY A 80 9.54 -18.36 16.95
CA GLY A 80 8.97 -19.65 16.51
C GLY A 80 8.30 -19.65 15.13
N ARG A 81 8.33 -18.54 14.37
CA ARG A 81 7.77 -18.47 13.01
C ARG A 81 8.57 -19.32 12.02
N LYS A 82 7.97 -20.43 11.61
CA LYS A 82 8.55 -21.36 10.64
C LYS A 82 8.75 -20.73 9.26
N ASP A 83 7.82 -19.88 8.81
CA ASP A 83 7.91 -19.15 7.54
C ASP A 83 9.09 -18.16 7.50
N LEU A 84 9.50 -17.63 8.65
CA LEU A 84 10.69 -16.80 8.80
C LEU A 84 11.97 -17.61 9.06
N GLY A 85 11.87 -18.92 9.22
CA GLY A 85 12.98 -19.79 9.66
C GLY A 85 13.39 -19.58 11.13
N ASN A 86 12.61 -18.83 11.91
CA ASN A 86 12.88 -18.53 13.31
C ASN A 86 12.53 -19.76 14.16
N THR A 87 13.49 -20.68 14.27
CA THR A 87 13.31 -22.01 14.86
C THR A 87 14.10 -22.20 16.15
N GLN A 88 14.97 -21.25 16.49
CA GLN A 88 15.76 -21.26 17.71
C GLN A 88 15.29 -20.15 18.65
N LYS A 89 15.44 -20.39 19.96
CA LYS A 89 15.08 -19.42 20.99
C LYS A 89 15.85 -18.11 20.79
N GLY A 90 15.14 -16.99 20.72
CA GLY A 90 15.67 -15.65 20.54
C GLY A 90 15.77 -15.19 19.08
N ASP A 91 15.39 -16.04 18.13
CA ASP A 91 15.43 -15.71 16.70
C ASP A 91 14.55 -14.50 16.36
N GLY A 92 13.41 -14.32 17.04
CA GLY A 92 12.49 -13.23 16.76
C GLY A 92 13.17 -11.87 16.87
N SER A 93 13.89 -11.62 17.96
CA SER A 93 14.62 -10.37 18.20
C SER A 93 15.93 -10.29 17.42
N LYS A 94 16.66 -11.42 17.32
CA LYS A 94 17.95 -11.49 16.62
C LYS A 94 17.80 -11.12 15.14
N TYR A 95 16.78 -11.66 14.48
CA TYR A 95 16.49 -11.46 13.05
C TYR A 95 15.30 -10.52 12.82
N ARG A 96 15.16 -9.48 13.66
CA ARG A 96 14.25 -8.35 13.43
C ARG A 96 14.54 -7.61 12.12
N GLY A 97 13.61 -6.76 11.68
CA GLY A 97 13.75 -6.01 10.43
C GLY A 97 15.02 -5.15 10.38
N ARG A 98 15.80 -5.26 9.30
CA ARG A 98 16.96 -4.42 8.99
C ARG A 98 17.01 -4.03 7.52
N GLY A 99 17.69 -2.94 7.24
CA GLY A 99 17.76 -2.27 5.96
C GLY A 99 16.45 -1.58 5.55
N PRO A 100 16.48 -0.86 4.42
CA PRO A 100 15.35 -0.08 3.91
C PRO A 100 14.11 -0.91 3.52
N ILE A 101 14.27 -2.21 3.25
CA ILE A 101 13.17 -3.15 2.93
C ILE A 101 12.77 -4.04 4.13
N GLN A 102 13.34 -3.80 5.32
CA GLN A 102 13.05 -4.57 6.54
C GLN A 102 13.26 -6.09 6.39
N VAL A 103 14.46 -6.51 5.99
CA VAL A 103 14.86 -7.93 5.95
C VAL A 103 14.65 -8.55 7.34
N THR A 104 13.72 -9.51 7.42
CA THR A 104 13.23 -10.08 8.68
C THR A 104 13.23 -11.60 8.62
N GLY A 105 13.68 -12.25 9.69
CA GLY A 105 13.65 -13.71 9.85
C GLY A 105 14.93 -14.43 9.42
N ARG A 106 15.37 -15.41 10.20
CA ARG A 106 16.61 -16.18 10.01
C ARG A 106 16.80 -16.67 8.56
N ALA A 107 15.73 -17.19 7.94
CA ALA A 107 15.78 -17.70 6.58
C ALA A 107 16.18 -16.60 5.58
N ASN A 108 15.61 -15.40 5.71
CA ASN A 108 15.93 -14.27 4.83
C ASN A 108 17.36 -13.77 5.03
N TYR A 109 17.87 -13.75 6.27
CA TYR A 109 19.28 -13.41 6.53
C TYR A 109 20.24 -14.41 5.89
N ARG A 110 19.90 -15.71 5.93
CA ARG A 110 20.68 -16.76 5.26
C ARG A 110 20.67 -16.60 3.76
N GLU A 111 19.51 -16.38 3.15
CA GLU A 111 19.39 -16.22 1.69
C GLU A 111 20.08 -14.94 1.21
N PHE A 112 19.98 -13.84 1.95
CA PHE A 112 20.73 -12.63 1.65
C PHE A 112 22.25 -12.87 1.75
N SER A 113 22.71 -13.65 2.74
CA SER A 113 24.13 -14.02 2.86
C SER A 113 24.63 -14.81 1.66
N LYS A 114 23.85 -15.77 1.16
CA LYS A 114 24.21 -16.55 -0.03
C LYS A 114 24.27 -15.67 -1.27
N TRP A 115 23.27 -14.82 -1.47
CA TRP A 115 23.22 -13.91 -2.60
C TRP A 115 24.37 -12.91 -2.59
N ALA A 116 24.64 -12.32 -1.42
CA ALA A 116 25.74 -11.38 -1.26
C ALA A 116 27.10 -12.04 -1.50
N LYS A 117 27.31 -13.29 -1.04
CA LYS A 117 28.55 -14.03 -1.32
C LYS A 117 28.73 -14.43 -2.78
N ALA A 118 27.64 -14.72 -3.48
CA ALA A 118 27.67 -14.95 -4.93
C ALA A 118 27.99 -13.66 -5.70
N PHE A 119 27.70 -12.51 -5.11
CA PHE A 119 27.98 -11.20 -5.67
C PHE A 119 29.41 -10.72 -5.35
N ASP A 120 29.82 -10.88 -4.10
CA ASP A 120 31.11 -10.50 -3.53
C ASP A 120 31.53 -11.57 -2.51
N PRO A 121 32.56 -12.38 -2.80
CA PRO A 121 33.02 -13.44 -1.91
C PRO A 121 33.45 -12.98 -0.51
N THR A 122 33.74 -11.68 -0.34
CA THR A 122 34.12 -11.09 0.95
C THR A 122 32.91 -10.70 1.81
N ALA A 123 31.69 -10.84 1.29
CA ALA A 123 30.46 -10.51 1.99
C ALA A 123 30.34 -11.24 3.34
N PRO A 124 29.89 -10.54 4.41
CA PRO A 124 29.63 -11.16 5.70
C PRO A 124 28.60 -12.29 5.63
N ASN A 125 28.66 -13.22 6.59
CA ASN A 125 27.53 -14.09 6.86
C ASN A 125 26.53 -13.34 7.77
N PHE A 126 25.45 -12.81 7.19
CA PHE A 126 24.43 -12.07 7.92
C PHE A 126 23.58 -12.95 8.85
N GLU A 127 23.48 -14.26 8.62
CA GLU A 127 22.86 -15.14 9.64
C GLU A 127 23.70 -15.17 10.93
N ALA A 128 25.04 -15.17 10.79
CA ALA A 128 25.94 -15.10 11.93
C ALA A 128 26.04 -13.68 12.53
N ALA A 129 26.08 -12.66 11.68
CA ALA A 129 26.25 -11.25 12.04
C ALA A 129 25.13 -10.37 11.45
N PRO A 130 23.89 -10.44 11.99
CA PRO A 130 22.71 -9.80 11.39
C PRO A 130 22.80 -8.28 11.30
N ASP A 131 23.48 -7.63 12.25
CA ASP A 131 23.63 -6.16 12.25
C ASP A 131 24.47 -5.64 11.08
N LYS A 132 25.24 -6.49 10.40
CA LYS A 132 26.01 -6.10 9.20
C LYS A 132 25.13 -5.77 7.99
N ILE A 133 23.83 -6.10 8.00
CA ILE A 133 22.91 -5.62 6.97
C ILE A 133 22.85 -4.09 6.96
N ASN A 134 22.96 -3.42 8.11
CA ASN A 134 22.94 -1.95 8.20
C ASN A 134 24.31 -1.30 8.00
N SER A 135 25.21 -1.95 7.25
CA SER A 135 26.49 -1.37 6.87
C SER A 135 26.61 -1.38 5.36
N ASP A 136 27.18 -0.33 4.79
CA ASP A 136 27.39 -0.28 3.35
C ASP A 136 28.42 -1.31 2.88
N PRO A 137 28.24 -1.87 1.67
CA PRO A 137 27.16 -1.59 0.72
C PRO A 137 25.88 -2.41 0.97
N TRP A 138 25.84 -3.23 2.02
CA TRP A 138 24.78 -4.23 2.26
C TRP A 138 23.43 -3.62 2.57
N GLU A 139 23.42 -2.45 3.20
CA GLU A 139 22.19 -1.73 3.50
C GLU A 139 21.44 -1.39 2.22
N GLY A 140 22.12 -0.73 1.27
CA GLY A 140 21.57 -0.40 -0.04
C GLY A 140 21.38 -1.61 -0.97
N LEU A 141 22.17 -2.68 -0.83
CA LEU A 141 22.02 -3.90 -1.60
C LEU A 141 20.84 -4.78 -1.13
N SER A 142 20.47 -4.73 0.15
CA SER A 142 19.37 -5.53 0.69
C SER A 142 18.01 -5.32 -0.02
N PRO A 143 17.57 -4.09 -0.37
CA PRO A 143 16.38 -3.91 -1.20
C PRO A 143 16.57 -4.38 -2.65
N ILE A 144 17.76 -4.24 -3.25
CA ILE A 144 18.05 -4.74 -4.60
C ILE A 144 17.98 -6.28 -4.64
N TRP A 145 18.53 -6.95 -3.63
CA TRP A 145 18.41 -8.40 -3.45
C TRP A 145 16.95 -8.82 -3.39
N TYR A 146 16.17 -8.18 -2.52
CA TYR A 146 14.76 -8.52 -2.34
C TYR A 146 13.99 -8.38 -3.66
N TRP A 147 14.21 -7.27 -4.36
CA TRP A 147 13.57 -6.95 -5.63
C TRP A 147 13.94 -7.94 -6.74
N SER A 148 15.24 -8.18 -6.94
CA SER A 148 15.75 -9.00 -8.03
C SER A 148 15.39 -10.48 -7.86
N THR A 149 15.51 -11.03 -6.65
CA THR A 149 15.19 -12.45 -6.39
C THR A 149 13.71 -12.78 -6.49
N ARG A 150 12.84 -11.77 -6.51
CA ARG A 150 11.38 -11.92 -6.66
C ARG A 150 10.85 -11.49 -8.02
N ASP A 151 11.75 -11.18 -8.96
CA ASP A 151 11.40 -10.80 -10.34
C ASP A 151 10.42 -9.62 -10.38
N LEU A 152 10.63 -8.61 -9.53
CA LEU A 152 9.67 -7.49 -9.40
C LEU A 152 9.72 -6.50 -10.56
N ASN A 153 10.79 -6.50 -11.36
CA ASN A 153 10.89 -5.72 -12.60
C ASN A 153 9.70 -5.97 -13.52
N ARG A 154 9.22 -7.21 -13.61
CA ARG A 154 8.08 -7.56 -14.49
C ARG A 154 6.81 -6.79 -14.16
N TYR A 155 6.55 -6.53 -12.88
CA TYR A 155 5.37 -5.80 -12.45
C TYR A 155 5.59 -4.31 -12.65
N ALA A 156 6.80 -3.83 -12.36
CA ALA A 156 7.17 -2.44 -12.60
C ALA A 156 7.14 -2.05 -14.10
N ASP A 157 7.52 -2.95 -15.00
CA ASP A 157 7.41 -2.80 -16.46
C ASP A 157 5.97 -2.53 -16.91
N ARG A 158 5.01 -3.11 -16.19
CA ARG A 158 3.58 -2.99 -16.45
C ARG A 158 2.92 -1.83 -15.69
N GLY A 159 3.67 -1.09 -14.88
CA GLY A 159 3.12 -0.06 -13.98
C GLY A 159 2.29 -0.63 -12.83
N ASP A 160 2.43 -1.92 -12.54
CA ASP A 160 1.59 -2.69 -11.61
C ASP A 160 2.11 -2.60 -10.18
N ILE A 161 1.97 -1.40 -9.61
CA ILE A 161 2.35 -1.12 -8.22
C ILE A 161 1.54 -1.95 -7.21
N GLU A 162 0.35 -2.41 -7.58
CA GLU A 162 -0.47 -3.27 -6.72
C GLU A 162 0.20 -4.62 -6.51
N ASN A 163 0.59 -5.31 -7.59
CA ASN A 163 1.28 -6.59 -7.45
C ASN A 163 2.67 -6.45 -6.84
N VAL A 164 3.40 -5.37 -7.14
CA VAL A 164 4.65 -5.06 -6.41
C VAL A 164 4.39 -5.00 -4.90
N THR A 165 3.35 -4.27 -4.48
CA THR A 165 2.98 -4.12 -3.07
C THR A 165 2.59 -5.46 -2.44
N ARG A 166 1.77 -6.27 -3.13
CA ARG A 166 1.37 -7.60 -2.66
C ARG A 166 2.56 -8.54 -2.48
N LYS A 167 3.55 -8.48 -3.38
CA LYS A 167 4.76 -9.32 -3.29
C LYS A 167 5.68 -8.91 -2.15
N ILE A 168 5.76 -7.61 -1.84
CA ILE A 168 6.59 -7.09 -0.75
C ILE A 168 5.92 -7.30 0.62
N ASN A 169 4.65 -6.95 0.74
CA ASN A 169 3.95 -6.89 2.04
C ASN A 169 3.08 -8.13 2.34
N GLY A 170 2.81 -8.98 1.33
CA GLY A 170 1.85 -10.08 1.45
C GLY A 170 0.38 -9.61 1.39
N GLY A 171 0.13 -8.36 1.00
CA GLY A 171 -1.18 -7.72 0.97
C GLY A 171 -1.08 -6.27 0.50
N LEU A 172 -2.11 -5.45 0.80
CA LEU A 172 -2.17 -4.03 0.43
C LEU A 172 -1.99 -3.08 1.63
N ASN A 173 -1.36 -3.53 2.71
CA ASN A 173 -1.12 -2.63 3.85
C ASN A 173 -0.18 -1.51 3.41
N GLY A 174 -0.58 -0.28 3.72
CA GLY A 174 0.15 0.92 3.31
C GLY A 174 0.05 1.26 1.82
N TYR A 175 -0.84 0.63 1.05
CA TYR A 175 -0.90 0.83 -0.40
C TYR A 175 -1.12 2.30 -0.82
N ALA A 176 -2.03 3.03 -0.16
CA ALA A 176 -2.26 4.46 -0.45
C ALA A 176 -0.99 5.32 -0.24
N ASP A 177 -0.15 4.95 0.73
CA ASP A 177 1.10 5.64 1.03
C ASP A 177 2.16 5.36 -0.05
N ARG A 178 2.25 4.12 -0.52
CA ARG A 178 3.09 3.71 -1.65
C ARG A 178 2.68 4.40 -2.95
N LEU A 179 1.37 4.51 -3.21
CA LEU A 179 0.84 5.27 -4.34
C LEU A 179 1.22 6.75 -4.25
N ARG A 180 1.12 7.36 -3.06
CA ARG A 180 1.53 8.74 -2.84
C ARG A 180 3.03 8.95 -3.13
N TYR A 181 3.89 8.03 -2.68
CA TYR A 181 5.32 8.11 -3.01
C TYR A 181 5.57 7.92 -4.51
N TYR A 182 4.91 6.95 -5.14
CA TYR A 182 4.99 6.73 -6.59
C TYR A 182 4.62 7.99 -7.37
N ASP A 183 3.48 8.61 -7.06
CA ASP A 183 2.99 9.82 -7.73
C ASP A 183 4.01 10.97 -7.62
N ARG A 184 4.56 11.19 -6.42
CA ARG A 184 5.52 12.27 -6.15
C ARG A 184 6.89 12.03 -6.78
N LEU A 185 7.38 10.78 -6.73
CA LEU A 185 8.61 10.38 -7.40
C LEU A 185 8.46 10.53 -8.91
N ALA A 186 7.37 10.05 -9.49
CA ALA A 186 7.09 10.18 -10.92
C ALA A 186 7.10 11.65 -11.36
N LEU A 187 6.39 12.54 -10.65
CA LEU A 187 6.42 13.99 -10.92
C LEU A 187 7.84 14.55 -10.84
N ALA A 188 8.60 14.22 -9.79
CA ALA A 188 9.97 14.70 -9.62
C ALA A 188 10.90 14.24 -10.76
N PHE A 189 10.80 12.98 -11.19
CA PHE A 189 11.56 12.43 -12.32
C PHE A 189 11.19 13.09 -13.65
N LEU A 190 9.92 13.44 -13.82
CA LEU A 190 9.39 14.13 -15.00
C LEU A 190 9.64 15.65 -14.97
N GLY A 191 10.29 16.17 -13.92
CA GLY A 191 10.65 17.58 -13.80
C GLY A 191 9.55 18.49 -13.26
N TYR A 192 8.45 17.92 -12.76
CA TYR A 192 7.37 18.65 -12.10
C TYR A 192 7.65 18.80 -10.59
N ALA A 193 7.11 19.84 -9.97
CA ALA A 193 6.99 19.91 -8.52
C ALA A 193 5.90 18.95 -8.02
N VAL A 194 6.00 18.50 -6.77
CA VAL A 194 5.08 17.50 -6.20
C VAL A 194 3.62 17.97 -6.07
N ASN A 195 3.37 19.27 -6.15
CA ASN A 195 2.05 19.90 -6.16
C ASN A 195 1.54 20.21 -7.59
N GLU A 196 2.31 19.89 -8.63
CA GLU A 196 1.96 20.16 -10.03
C GLU A 196 1.26 18.97 -10.72
N MET A 197 0.58 18.10 -9.96
CA MET A 197 -0.23 17.01 -10.55
C MET A 197 -1.26 17.52 -11.57
N PRO A 198 -2.05 18.59 -11.31
CA PRO A 198 -2.95 19.16 -12.31
C PRO A 198 -2.26 19.56 -13.62
N LYS A 199 -1.03 20.11 -13.52
CA LYS A 199 -0.23 20.55 -14.67
C LYS A 199 0.24 19.35 -15.48
N PHE A 200 0.68 18.28 -14.81
CA PHE A 200 0.99 17.01 -15.47
C PHE A 200 -0.24 16.43 -16.16
N GLN A 201 -1.38 16.33 -15.46
CA GLN A 201 -2.62 15.79 -16.02
C GLN A 201 -3.07 16.53 -17.28
N LYS A 202 -3.03 17.87 -17.25
CA LYS A 202 -3.31 18.71 -18.41
C LYS A 202 -2.34 18.45 -19.56
N ALA A 203 -1.04 18.39 -19.28
CA ALA A 203 0.00 18.11 -20.29
C ALA A 203 -0.11 16.69 -20.88
N ALA A 204 -0.60 15.73 -20.09
CA ALA A 204 -0.86 14.36 -20.50
C ALA A 204 -2.20 14.19 -21.26
N GLY A 205 -3.00 15.26 -21.41
CA GLY A 205 -4.29 15.23 -22.12
C GLY A 205 -5.40 14.50 -21.35
N LEU A 206 -5.30 14.39 -20.02
CA LEU A 206 -6.33 13.77 -19.19
C LEU A 206 -7.53 14.69 -19.01
N LYS A 207 -8.74 14.10 -18.96
CA LYS A 207 -9.99 14.84 -18.70
C LYS A 207 -10.04 15.35 -17.26
N ASP A 208 -9.61 14.53 -16.30
CA ASP A 208 -9.49 14.93 -14.90
C ASP A 208 -8.17 15.67 -14.68
N VAL A 209 -8.27 16.96 -14.34
CA VAL A 209 -7.17 17.85 -13.98
C VAL A 209 -7.29 18.36 -12.53
N SER A 210 -8.05 17.65 -11.69
CA SER A 210 -8.28 18.02 -10.28
C SER A 210 -7.02 17.93 -9.41
N GLY A 211 -5.95 17.30 -9.89
CA GLY A 211 -4.79 16.90 -9.10
C GLY A 211 -4.95 15.54 -8.42
N THR A 212 -6.13 14.92 -8.51
CA THR A 212 -6.37 13.57 -7.97
C THR A 212 -5.67 12.53 -8.83
N SER A 213 -4.77 11.74 -8.24
CA SER A 213 -4.12 10.64 -8.94
C SER A 213 -5.00 9.39 -8.91
N GLY A 214 -5.79 9.20 -9.96
CA GLY A 214 -6.55 7.97 -10.24
C GLY A 214 -5.76 6.96 -11.10
N PRO A 215 -6.36 5.81 -11.45
CA PRO A 215 -5.72 4.81 -12.32
C PRO A 215 -5.23 5.38 -13.66
N LEU A 216 -6.04 6.23 -14.31
CA LEU A 216 -5.68 6.91 -15.56
C LEU A 216 -4.46 7.84 -15.39
N THR A 217 -4.41 8.61 -14.31
CA THR A 217 -3.25 9.46 -13.99
C THR A 217 -1.98 8.64 -13.81
N ARG A 218 -2.06 7.50 -13.09
CA ARG A 218 -0.89 6.63 -12.87
C ARG A 218 -0.44 5.90 -14.13
N ALA A 219 -1.38 5.51 -15.00
CA ALA A 219 -1.06 4.97 -16.31
C ALA A 219 -0.33 6.01 -17.18
N ALA A 220 -0.78 7.27 -17.16
CA ALA A 220 -0.12 8.37 -17.85
C ALA A 220 1.29 8.66 -17.28
N LEU A 221 1.45 8.66 -15.96
CA LEU A 221 2.76 8.80 -15.30
C LEU A 221 3.71 7.67 -15.73
N HIS A 222 3.24 6.42 -15.72
CA HIS A 222 4.02 5.27 -16.17
C HIS A 222 4.46 5.41 -17.63
N ALA A 223 3.52 5.76 -18.53
CA ALA A 223 3.81 5.99 -19.94
C ALA A 223 4.82 7.13 -20.14
N ALA A 224 4.74 8.20 -19.35
CA ALA A 224 5.70 9.29 -19.40
C ALA A 224 7.10 8.87 -18.92
N LEU A 225 7.19 8.05 -17.86
CA LEU A 225 8.45 7.50 -17.36
C LEU A 225 9.09 6.52 -18.36
N LEU A 226 8.28 5.72 -19.07
CA LEU A 226 8.75 4.85 -20.14
C LEU A 226 9.46 5.64 -21.25
N LYS A 227 8.94 6.81 -21.63
CA LYS A 227 9.55 7.70 -22.63
C LYS A 227 10.93 8.24 -22.22
N LEU A 228 11.27 8.22 -20.94
CA LEU A 228 12.61 8.57 -20.44
C LEU A 228 13.62 7.42 -20.57
N THR A 229 13.15 6.21 -20.89
CA THR A 229 13.99 5.02 -21.10
C THR A 229 14.25 4.84 -22.59
N ALA A 230 15.50 4.64 -22.98
CA ALA A 230 15.84 4.40 -24.38
C ALA A 230 15.15 3.10 -24.88
N PRO A 231 14.57 3.06 -26.09
CA PRO A 231 13.76 1.93 -26.56
C PRO A 231 14.46 0.56 -26.46
N GLN A 232 15.76 0.50 -26.77
CA GLN A 232 16.58 -0.71 -26.69
C GLN A 232 16.83 -1.22 -25.26
N ARG A 233 16.50 -0.42 -24.24
CA ARG A 233 16.59 -0.82 -22.83
C ARG A 233 15.24 -1.29 -22.28
N LEU A 234 14.13 -1.07 -22.99
CA LEU A 234 12.82 -1.56 -22.56
C LEU A 234 12.76 -3.09 -22.67
N SER A 235 12.07 -3.75 -21.73
CA SER A 235 11.81 -5.19 -21.82
C SER A 235 10.61 -5.46 -22.72
N ASP A 236 10.53 -6.69 -23.23
CA ASP A 236 9.35 -7.18 -23.98
C ASP A 236 8.09 -7.27 -23.11
N GLN A 237 8.22 -7.11 -21.78
CA GLN A 237 7.11 -7.18 -20.84
C GLN A 237 6.49 -5.83 -20.53
N VAL A 238 7.01 -4.75 -21.10
CA VAL A 238 6.43 -3.41 -20.99
C VAL A 238 5.03 -3.43 -21.60
N ALA A 239 4.04 -3.18 -20.75
CA ALA A 239 2.66 -2.99 -21.17
C ALA A 239 2.09 -1.81 -20.38
N THR A 240 1.21 -1.04 -20.99
CA THR A 240 0.33 -0.16 -20.22
C THR A 240 -0.67 -1.06 -19.50
N ALA A 241 -0.74 -0.99 -18.16
CA ALA A 241 -1.78 -1.69 -17.39
C ALA A 241 -3.15 -1.45 -18.04
N PRO A 242 -4.00 -2.49 -18.20
CA PRO A 242 -5.33 -2.31 -18.76
C PRO A 242 -6.09 -1.36 -17.84
N VAL A 243 -6.37 -0.16 -18.34
CA VAL A 243 -7.29 0.77 -17.70
C VAL A 243 -8.67 0.18 -17.92
N VAL A 244 -9.22 -0.49 -16.90
CA VAL A 244 -10.65 -0.73 -16.88
C VAL A 244 -11.27 0.61 -16.50
N GLU A 245 -11.68 1.40 -17.49
CA GLU A 245 -12.73 2.39 -17.25
C GLU A 245 -13.94 1.59 -16.76
N GLU A 246 -14.40 1.86 -15.54
CA GLU A 246 -15.76 1.47 -15.16
C GLU A 246 -16.71 2.29 -16.04
N VAL A 247 -16.96 1.80 -17.25
CA VAL A 247 -18.07 2.27 -18.07
C VAL A 247 -19.31 1.78 -17.33
N SER A 248 -19.97 2.69 -16.62
CA SER A 248 -21.33 2.48 -16.14
C SER A 248 -22.25 2.36 -17.36
N VAL A 249 -22.38 1.13 -17.87
CA VAL A 249 -23.41 0.82 -18.85
C VAL A 249 -24.73 0.88 -18.10
N GLU A 250 -25.49 1.95 -18.33
CA GLU A 250 -26.87 2.05 -17.89
C GLU A 250 -27.67 1.00 -18.67
N VAL A 251 -27.82 -0.19 -18.09
CA VAL A 251 -28.63 -1.26 -18.68
C VAL A 251 -30.10 -0.86 -18.53
N LYS A 252 -30.66 -0.20 -19.54
CA LYS A 252 -32.12 -0.12 -19.70
C LYS A 252 -32.62 -1.49 -20.14
N VAL A 253 -33.07 -2.29 -19.19
CA VAL A 253 -33.80 -3.53 -19.45
C VAL A 253 -35.25 -3.16 -19.86
N PRO A 254 -35.71 -3.43 -21.09
CA PRO A 254 -37.10 -3.24 -21.45
C PRO A 254 -37.84 -4.57 -21.31
N VAL A 255 -38.27 -4.91 -20.10
CA VAL A 255 -39.28 -5.96 -19.90
C VAL A 255 -40.23 -5.51 -18.79
N PRO A 256 -41.52 -5.25 -19.09
CA PRO A 256 -42.51 -5.04 -18.04
C PRO A 256 -42.86 -6.41 -17.45
N VAL A 257 -42.32 -6.71 -16.28
CA VAL A 257 -42.79 -7.84 -15.46
C VAL A 257 -43.97 -7.33 -14.64
N GLU A 258 -45.16 -7.88 -14.89
CA GLU A 258 -46.33 -7.64 -14.04
C GLU A 258 -46.02 -8.11 -12.61
N LYS A 259 -46.15 -7.19 -11.65
CA LYS A 259 -45.98 -7.49 -10.23
C LYS A 259 -47.13 -8.39 -9.77
N PRO A 260 -46.89 -9.54 -9.10
CA PRO A 260 -47.97 -10.23 -8.42
C PRO A 260 -48.39 -9.37 -7.21
N VAL A 261 -49.67 -9.01 -7.18
CA VAL A 261 -50.28 -8.27 -6.07
C VAL A 261 -50.33 -9.19 -4.86
N VAL A 262 -49.56 -8.84 -3.84
CA VAL A 262 -49.55 -9.52 -2.55
C VAL A 262 -50.90 -9.24 -1.85
N PRO A 263 -51.63 -10.24 -1.36
CA PRO A 263 -52.90 -10.03 -0.65
C PRO A 263 -52.72 -9.20 0.63
N GLU A 264 -53.68 -8.31 0.93
CA GLU A 264 -53.65 -7.37 2.09
C GLU A 264 -53.41 -8.03 3.47
N THR A 265 -53.66 -9.33 3.58
CA THR A 265 -53.40 -10.13 4.79
C THR A 265 -51.90 -10.25 5.10
N VAL A 266 -51.04 -10.21 4.08
CA VAL A 266 -49.58 -10.27 4.22
C VAL A 266 -49.01 -8.90 4.60
N GLU A 267 -49.58 -7.80 4.10
CA GLU A 267 -49.16 -6.43 4.50
C GLU A 267 -49.40 -6.14 5.99
N LYS A 268 -50.51 -6.63 6.57
CA LYS A 268 -50.79 -6.47 8.00
C LYS A 268 -49.81 -7.27 8.86
N ALA A 269 -49.38 -8.46 8.41
CA ALA A 269 -48.37 -9.25 9.10
C ALA A 269 -46.98 -8.58 9.06
N VAL A 270 -46.59 -8.04 7.91
CA VAL A 270 -45.31 -7.32 7.73
C VAL A 270 -45.28 -6.04 8.57
N LYS A 271 -46.36 -5.25 8.62
CA LYS A 271 -46.43 -4.02 9.45
C LYS A 271 -46.36 -4.28 10.96
N LYS A 272 -46.84 -5.43 11.43
CA LYS A 272 -46.76 -5.78 12.86
C LYS A 272 -45.34 -6.16 13.29
N GLN A 273 -44.53 -6.68 12.37
CA GLN A 273 -43.14 -7.09 12.62
C GLN A 273 -42.11 -5.98 12.36
N THR A 274 -42.42 -4.97 11.53
CA THR A 274 -41.50 -3.87 11.15
C THR A 274 -41.54 -2.64 12.07
N ASN A 275 -42.50 -2.52 12.98
CA ASN A 275 -42.57 -1.39 13.93
C ASN A 275 -41.45 -1.36 15.00
N GLY A 276 -40.61 -2.40 15.11
CA GLY A 276 -39.49 -2.45 16.07
C GLY A 276 -38.20 -1.77 15.61
N GLY A 277 -38.04 -1.50 14.30
CA GLY A 277 -36.76 -1.08 13.69
C GLY A 277 -36.74 0.31 13.06
N SER A 278 -37.89 1.00 12.97
CA SER A 278 -37.97 2.29 12.27
C SER A 278 -37.17 3.42 12.94
N TRP A 279 -36.87 3.31 14.24
CA TRP A 279 -36.03 4.28 14.95
C TRP A 279 -34.54 4.17 14.60
N LEU A 280 -34.06 2.98 14.19
CA LEU A 280 -32.66 2.77 13.79
C LEU A 280 -32.33 3.45 12.46
N ILE A 281 -33.27 3.45 11.51
CA ILE A 281 -33.12 4.13 10.22
C ILE A 281 -33.15 5.66 10.41
N GLY A 282 -34.03 6.15 11.29
CA GLY A 282 -34.07 7.57 11.69
C GLY A 282 -32.80 8.02 12.42
N ALA A 283 -32.26 7.19 13.32
CA ALA A 283 -31.02 7.48 14.04
C ALA A 283 -29.77 7.44 13.14
N ALA A 284 -29.71 6.52 12.17
CA ALA A 284 -28.62 6.43 11.22
C ALA A 284 -28.61 7.61 10.23
N GLY A 285 -29.79 8.06 9.76
CA GLY A 285 -29.92 9.26 8.93
C GLY A 285 -29.49 10.54 9.64
N ALA A 286 -29.84 10.68 10.93
CA ALA A 286 -29.39 11.80 11.76
C ALA A 286 -27.88 11.77 12.04
N ALA A 287 -27.29 10.58 12.28
CA ALA A 287 -25.86 10.42 12.51
C ALA A 287 -25.01 10.70 11.26
N GLY A 288 -25.46 10.26 10.08
CA GLY A 288 -24.79 10.54 8.80
C GLY A 288 -24.73 12.04 8.51
N THR A 289 -25.81 12.77 8.80
CA THR A 289 -25.88 14.22 8.60
C THR A 289 -24.98 14.98 9.57
N ALA A 290 -24.87 14.53 10.82
CA ALA A 290 -23.99 15.13 11.84
C ALA A 290 -22.49 14.93 11.55
N MET A 291 -22.07 13.80 10.95
CA MET A 291 -20.66 13.55 10.63
C MET A 291 -20.12 14.43 9.49
N THR A 292 -20.99 14.89 8.58
CA THR A 292 -20.60 15.83 7.51
C THR A 292 -20.32 17.24 8.02
N GLY A 293 -20.85 17.63 9.19
CA GLY A 293 -20.69 18.97 9.76
C GLY A 293 -19.53 19.14 10.74
N ALA A 294 -18.78 18.08 11.06
CA ALA A 294 -17.78 18.10 12.14
C ALA A 294 -16.36 18.49 11.71
N PHE A 295 -16.12 18.81 10.44
CA PHE A 295 -14.85 19.42 10.01
C PHE A 295 -14.85 20.91 10.37
N GLY A 296 -14.58 21.20 11.65
CA GLY A 296 -14.47 22.56 12.21
C GLY A 296 -15.17 22.80 13.56
N ALA A 297 -15.79 21.77 14.17
CA ALA A 297 -16.56 21.92 15.41
C ALA A 297 -15.71 21.89 16.69
N ASN A 298 -16.20 22.55 17.75
CA ASN A 298 -15.53 22.62 19.05
C ASN A 298 -15.55 21.27 19.81
N TRP A 299 -14.66 21.13 20.79
CA TRP A 299 -14.44 19.88 21.55
C TRP A 299 -15.69 19.31 22.22
N GLN A 300 -16.61 20.17 22.66
CA GLN A 300 -17.87 19.75 23.28
C GLN A 300 -18.77 18.99 22.29
N THR A 301 -18.77 19.38 21.01
CA THR A 301 -19.54 18.71 19.95
C THR A 301 -18.93 17.35 19.59
N ILE A 302 -17.60 17.24 19.60
CA ILE A 302 -16.87 15.99 19.34
C ILE A 302 -17.17 14.95 20.44
N VAL A 303 -17.20 15.37 21.70
CA VAL A 303 -17.52 14.49 22.84
C VAL A 303 -18.97 14.00 22.78
N ALA A 304 -19.92 14.86 22.40
CA ALA A 304 -21.32 14.47 22.27
C ALA A 304 -21.55 13.43 21.15
N VAL A 305 -20.93 13.62 19.99
CA VAL A 305 -21.02 12.67 18.86
C VAL A 305 -20.28 11.35 19.17
N GLY A 306 -19.13 11.43 19.84
CA GLY A 306 -18.38 10.25 20.30
C GLY A 306 -19.15 9.40 21.31
N GLY A 307 -19.89 10.03 22.24
CA GLY A 307 -20.73 9.34 23.21
C GLY A 307 -21.85 8.52 22.56
N VAL A 308 -22.52 9.08 21.55
CA VAL A 308 -23.60 8.39 20.81
C VAL A 308 -23.06 7.18 20.02
N ALA A 309 -21.88 7.31 19.41
CA ALA A 309 -21.24 6.21 18.69
C ALA A 309 -20.86 5.03 19.61
N ILE A 310 -20.38 5.32 20.83
CA ILE A 310 -20.04 4.29 21.82
C ILE A 310 -21.29 3.55 22.30
N VAL A 311 -22.39 4.26 22.55
CA VAL A 311 -23.67 3.64 22.94
C VAL A 311 -24.23 2.79 21.80
N ALA A 312 -24.14 3.24 20.55
CA ALA A 312 -24.55 2.45 19.39
C ALA A 312 -23.73 1.16 19.22
N LEU A 313 -22.40 1.23 19.44
CA LEU A 313 -21.52 0.05 19.40
C LEU A 313 -21.81 -0.93 20.54
N LEU A 314 -22.13 -0.43 21.73
CA LEU A 314 -22.54 -1.27 22.87
C LEU A 314 -23.89 -1.96 22.61
N LEU A 315 -24.85 -1.27 22.01
CA LEU A 315 -26.13 -1.85 21.61
C LEU A 315 -25.95 -2.93 20.53
N LEU A 316 -25.09 -2.68 19.53
CA LEU A 316 -24.74 -3.69 18.51
C LEU A 316 -24.04 -4.90 19.12
N PHE A 317 -23.19 -4.70 20.13
CA PHE A 317 -22.54 -5.80 20.84
C PHE A 317 -23.53 -6.66 21.63
N ILE A 318 -24.50 -6.02 22.30
CA ILE A 318 -25.57 -6.72 23.04
C ILE A 318 -26.49 -7.48 22.06
N MET A 319 -26.84 -6.87 20.93
CA MET A 319 -27.73 -7.46 19.91
C MET A 319 -27.05 -8.50 19.01
N ARG A 320 -25.72 -8.64 19.06
CA ARG A 320 -24.93 -9.60 18.25
C ARG A 320 -25.47 -11.02 18.30
N ARG A 321 -25.91 -11.48 19.48
CA ARG A 321 -26.44 -12.86 19.62
C ARG A 321 -27.77 -13.05 18.91
N GLN A 322 -28.65 -12.03 18.95
CA GLN A 322 -29.94 -12.07 18.26
C GLN A 322 -29.77 -12.03 16.74
N ILE A 323 -28.82 -11.22 16.25
CA ILE A 323 -28.49 -11.14 14.82
C ILE A 323 -27.95 -12.49 14.30
N ILE A 324 -27.08 -13.16 15.06
CA ILE A 324 -26.53 -14.47 14.65
C ILE A 324 -27.62 -15.55 14.59
N THR A 325 -28.59 -15.53 15.51
CA THR A 325 -29.71 -16.49 15.50
C THR A 325 -30.62 -16.23 14.30
N ALA A 326 -30.98 -14.97 14.03
CA ALA A 326 -31.83 -14.61 12.89
C ALA A 326 -31.17 -14.97 11.54
N VAL A 327 -29.85 -14.80 11.40
CA VAL A 327 -29.10 -15.18 10.19
C VAL A 327 -29.06 -16.71 10.01
N LYS A 328 -29.05 -17.48 11.10
CA LYS A 328 -29.10 -18.95 11.02
C LYS A 328 -30.49 -19.46 10.62
N GLU A 329 -31.56 -18.82 11.09
CA GLU A 329 -32.94 -19.16 10.69
C GLU A 329 -33.15 -18.89 9.19
N ILE A 330 -32.74 -17.71 8.70
CA ILE A 330 -32.84 -17.36 7.27
C ILE A 330 -32.03 -18.33 6.40
N ARG A 331 -30.84 -18.76 6.85
CA ARG A 331 -30.02 -19.72 6.10
C ARG A 331 -30.66 -21.11 6.03
N GLY A 332 -31.38 -21.52 7.08
CA GLY A 332 -32.11 -22.79 7.09
C GLY A 332 -33.33 -22.79 6.15
N GLU A 333 -33.95 -21.63 5.93
CA GLU A 333 -35.10 -21.46 5.02
C GLU A 333 -34.70 -21.37 3.54
N VAL A 334 -33.47 -20.95 3.23
CA VAL A 334 -32.95 -20.83 1.85
C VAL A 334 -32.33 -22.15 1.34
N GLU A 335 -32.03 -23.09 2.23
CA GLU A 335 -31.43 -24.39 1.90
C GLU A 335 -32.48 -25.55 1.77
N GLN A 336 -33.79 -25.24 1.72
CA GLN A 336 -34.90 -26.17 1.37
C GLN A 336 -35.53 -25.81 0.02
#